data_AF-A0A1D8RY76-F1
#
_entry.id   AF-A0A1D8RY76-F1
#
_cell.length_a   1.000
_cell.length_b   1.000
_cell.length_c   1.000
_cell.angle_alpha   90.00
_cell.angle_beta   90.00
_cell.angle_gamma   90.00
#
_symmetry.space_group_name_H-M   'P 1'
#
loop_
_entity.id
_entity.type
_entity.pdbx_description
1 polymer ?
#
loop_
_entity_poly.entity_id
_entity_poly.type
_entity_poly.pdbx_seq_one_letter_code
_entity_poly.pdbx_strand_id
1 'polypeptide(L)'
;MTDVKNPLNLRGIEFTEYATPDSDFMENAFYGFGFSKTKKFKGRDIDYFNQNDIHFLLNNEKAGFSKEFAKSHGPAICSMGWRVDDADFAFEEAIKRGAKSAANEDNKLPYPAIFGIGDSLIYFIEKFAASTTNPGSIYEDDFEAIDAPVINEDKGFLRVDHLTNNVHQGTMEHWANFYKDIFGFTDVRYFDIKGEKTALISYALASPCGTFCLPINEGKGKKNNQIDEYLDEYNGPGVQHLAFISDDLVGSLDKLDKNIIDTLDIVPEYYDDVFKRIPWVKEDHKRIQDHQILVDSQKENSYLLQIFTKNIFGPIFIEMIQRVDDQGFGEGNFTALFKSIELNQMEKGTV
;
A
#
# COMPACT_ATOMS: atom_id res chain seq x y z
N MET A 1 19.55 6.62 23.03
CA MET A 1 18.37 5.79 22.69
C MET A 1 17.16 6.61 23.07
N THR A 2 16.58 7.33 22.11
CA THR A 2 15.24 7.90 22.28
C THR A 2 14.29 6.71 22.34
N ASP A 3 13.60 6.52 23.45
CA ASP A 3 12.50 5.54 23.56
C ASP A 3 11.57 5.77 22.35
N VAL A 4 11.56 4.82 21.40
CA VAL A 4 10.61 4.88 20.30
C VAL A 4 9.25 4.62 20.93
N LYS A 5 8.48 5.71 21.10
CA LYS A 5 7.17 5.66 21.72
C LYS A 5 6.25 4.88 20.77
N ASN A 6 5.90 3.64 21.12
CA ASN A 6 4.89 2.84 20.44
C ASN A 6 3.60 2.83 21.28
N PRO A 7 2.84 3.95 21.31
CA PRO A 7 1.80 4.18 22.30
C PRO A 7 0.60 3.23 22.20
N LEU A 8 0.30 2.72 21.01
CA LEU A 8 -0.82 1.80 20.76
C LEU A 8 -0.35 0.34 20.68
N ASN A 9 0.93 0.07 21.00
CA ASN A 9 1.53 -1.25 20.86
C ASN A 9 1.34 -1.86 19.46
N LEU A 10 1.54 -1.05 18.41
CA LEU A 10 1.42 -1.45 17.01
C LEU A 10 2.42 -2.57 16.67
N ARG A 11 2.02 -3.47 15.75
CA ARG A 11 2.78 -4.67 15.33
C ARG A 11 2.80 -4.90 13.82
N GLY A 12 2.22 -4.00 13.02
CA GLY A 12 2.24 -4.07 11.56
C GLY A 12 0.86 -3.97 10.93
N ILE A 13 0.77 -4.30 9.65
CA ILE A 13 -0.48 -4.33 8.88
C ILE A 13 -1.00 -5.77 8.91
N GLU A 14 -2.29 -5.94 9.20
CA GLU A 14 -2.97 -7.23 9.13
C GLU A 14 -3.66 -7.40 7.77
N PHE A 15 -4.49 -6.46 7.34
CA PHE A 15 -5.21 -6.57 6.08
C PHE A 15 -5.46 -5.21 5.43
N THR A 16 -5.78 -5.25 4.14
CA THR A 16 -6.47 -4.15 3.45
C THR A 16 -7.83 -4.61 2.95
N GLU A 17 -8.85 -3.81 3.21
CA GLU A 17 -10.22 -4.05 2.76
C GLU A 17 -10.49 -3.20 1.52
N TYR A 18 -10.89 -3.87 0.45
CA TYR A 18 -11.24 -3.28 -0.82
C TYR A 18 -12.75 -3.30 -0.99
N ALA A 19 -13.26 -2.23 -1.59
CA ALA A 19 -14.64 -2.13 -2.04
C ALA A 19 -14.68 -1.52 -3.43
N THR A 20 -15.59 -1.98 -4.26
CA THR A 20 -15.66 -1.56 -5.66
C THR A 20 -17.09 -1.64 -6.19
N PRO A 21 -17.48 -0.78 -7.15
CA PRO A 21 -18.71 -0.96 -7.92
C PRO A 21 -18.72 -2.24 -8.78
N ASP A 22 -17.55 -2.69 -9.24
CA ASP A 22 -17.33 -3.90 -10.06
C ASP A 22 -16.26 -4.80 -9.41
N SER A 23 -16.69 -5.94 -8.88
CA SER A 23 -15.86 -6.90 -8.14
C SER A 23 -15.06 -7.84 -9.03
N ASP A 24 -15.52 -8.14 -10.24
CA ASP A 24 -14.96 -9.23 -11.07
C ASP A 24 -13.57 -8.86 -11.58
N PHE A 25 -13.38 -7.61 -11.99
CA PHE A 25 -12.07 -7.10 -12.39
C PHE A 25 -11.08 -7.13 -11.23
N MET A 26 -11.51 -6.71 -10.04
CA MET A 26 -10.65 -6.65 -8.85
C MET A 26 -10.22 -8.04 -8.38
N GLU A 27 -11.14 -8.99 -8.37
CA GLU A 27 -10.85 -10.40 -8.07
C GLU A 27 -9.85 -10.98 -9.07
N ASN A 28 -10.02 -10.74 -10.38
CA ASN A 28 -9.07 -11.20 -11.39
C ASN A 28 -7.67 -10.58 -11.21
N ALA A 29 -7.58 -9.29 -10.87
CA ALA A 29 -6.29 -8.66 -10.57
C ALA A 29 -5.60 -9.30 -9.37
N PHE A 30 -6.33 -9.65 -8.31
CA PHE A 30 -5.77 -10.38 -7.17
C PHE A 30 -5.19 -11.75 -7.60
N TYR A 31 -5.87 -12.48 -8.48
CA TYR A 31 -5.31 -13.70 -9.08
C TYR A 31 -4.06 -13.44 -9.92
N GLY A 32 -4.02 -12.32 -10.66
CA GLY A 32 -2.85 -11.85 -11.40
C GLY A 32 -1.61 -11.65 -10.53
N PHE A 33 -1.78 -11.31 -9.25
CA PHE A 33 -0.69 -11.25 -8.27
C PHE A 33 -0.43 -12.56 -7.52
N GLY A 34 -1.24 -13.61 -7.72
CA GLY A 34 -1.05 -14.92 -7.07
C GLY A 34 -1.82 -15.10 -5.75
N PHE A 35 -2.73 -14.19 -5.42
CA PHE A 35 -3.58 -14.35 -4.24
C PHE A 35 -4.55 -15.53 -4.42
N SER A 36 -4.75 -16.31 -3.38
CA SER A 36 -5.73 -17.40 -3.37
C SER A 36 -7.00 -16.98 -2.65
N LYS A 37 -8.17 -17.27 -3.24
CA LYS A 37 -9.48 -17.08 -2.61
C LYS A 37 -9.86 -18.34 -1.88
N THR A 38 -9.78 -18.33 -0.55
CA THR A 38 -9.88 -19.56 0.25
C THR A 38 -11.01 -19.56 1.27
N LYS A 39 -11.44 -18.37 1.71
CA LYS A 39 -12.44 -18.22 2.77
C LYS A 39 -13.39 -17.07 2.48
N LYS A 40 -14.46 -17.01 3.26
CA LYS A 40 -15.44 -15.93 3.28
C LYS A 40 -15.78 -15.56 4.72
N PHE A 41 -16.07 -14.30 5.00
CA PHE A 41 -16.47 -13.86 6.33
C PHE A 41 -17.81 -14.50 6.73
N LYS A 42 -17.91 -15.05 7.94
CA LYS A 42 -19.10 -15.78 8.40
C LYS A 42 -20.34 -14.89 8.35
N GLY A 43 -21.31 -15.27 7.53
CA GLY A 43 -22.58 -14.56 7.39
C GLY A 43 -22.50 -13.19 6.69
N ARG A 44 -21.37 -12.83 6.07
CA ARG A 44 -21.20 -11.56 5.35
C ARG A 44 -20.66 -11.78 3.94
N ASP A 45 -20.97 -10.86 3.04
CA ASP A 45 -20.51 -10.93 1.65
C ASP A 45 -19.11 -10.33 1.50
N ILE A 46 -18.13 -10.90 2.21
CA ILE A 46 -16.74 -10.42 2.24
C ILE A 46 -15.82 -11.61 1.97
N ASP A 47 -15.17 -11.58 0.81
CA ASP A 47 -14.28 -12.64 0.38
C ASP A 47 -12.86 -12.42 0.91
N TYR A 48 -12.19 -13.50 1.30
CA TYR A 48 -10.81 -13.47 1.80
C TYR A 48 -9.84 -14.01 0.76
N PHE A 49 -8.83 -13.19 0.47
CA PHE A 49 -7.72 -13.49 -0.41
C PHE A 49 -6.41 -13.40 0.35
N ASN A 50 -5.49 -14.35 0.13
CA ASN A 50 -4.18 -14.28 0.75
C ASN A 50 -3.05 -14.80 -0.13
N GLN A 51 -1.86 -14.26 0.12
CA GLN A 51 -0.57 -14.76 -0.33
C GLN A 51 0.44 -14.43 0.76
N ASN A 52 1.06 -15.45 1.34
CA ASN A 52 1.89 -15.31 2.54
C ASN A 52 1.20 -14.45 3.62
N ASP A 53 1.86 -13.39 4.09
CA ASP A 53 1.39 -12.45 5.12
C ASP A 53 0.74 -11.20 4.50
N ILE A 54 0.22 -11.31 3.28
CA ILE A 54 -0.61 -10.29 2.64
C ILE A 54 -2.04 -10.80 2.58
N HIS A 55 -2.95 -10.05 3.20
CA HIS A 55 -4.35 -10.41 3.35
C HIS A 55 -5.26 -9.33 2.80
N PHE A 56 -6.10 -9.68 1.83
CA PHE A 56 -7.10 -8.80 1.26
C PHE A 56 -8.50 -9.27 1.59
N LEU A 57 -9.34 -8.31 1.95
CA LEU A 57 -10.77 -8.50 2.11
C LEU A 57 -11.46 -7.79 0.96
N LEU A 58 -12.22 -8.51 0.13
CA LEU A 58 -13.06 -7.90 -0.89
C LEU A 58 -14.48 -7.83 -0.36
N ASN A 59 -14.91 -6.62 0.03
CA ASN A 59 -16.25 -6.39 0.55
C ASN A 59 -17.25 -6.17 -0.60
N ASN A 60 -18.11 -7.17 -0.81
CA ASN A 60 -19.13 -7.20 -1.86
C ASN A 60 -20.52 -6.80 -1.36
N GLU A 61 -20.66 -6.44 -0.08
CA GLU A 61 -21.92 -6.08 0.54
C GLU A 61 -22.59 -4.88 -0.16
N LYS A 62 -23.92 -4.91 -0.22
CA LYS A 62 -24.70 -3.94 -1.01
C LYS A 62 -25.15 -2.71 -0.23
N ALA A 63 -24.80 -2.63 1.05
CA ALA A 63 -25.09 -1.52 1.95
C ALA A 63 -24.03 -1.44 3.06
N GLY A 64 -24.01 -0.32 3.78
CA GLY A 64 -23.06 -0.05 4.86
C GLY A 64 -21.83 0.72 4.40
N PHE A 65 -20.89 0.91 5.33
CA PHE A 65 -19.72 1.77 5.17
C PHE A 65 -18.96 1.52 3.86
N SER A 66 -18.47 0.29 3.64
CA SER A 66 -17.62 -0.05 2.49
C SER A 66 -18.32 0.20 1.15
N LYS A 67 -19.64 -0.02 1.08
CA LYS A 67 -20.43 0.27 -0.12
C LYS A 67 -20.58 1.76 -0.39
N GLU A 68 -20.87 2.56 0.63
CA GLU A 68 -20.99 4.01 0.48
C GLU A 68 -19.63 4.65 0.18
N PHE A 69 -18.55 4.12 0.76
CA PHE A 69 -17.18 4.52 0.43
C PHE A 69 -16.87 4.32 -1.05
N ALA A 70 -17.14 3.13 -1.59
CA ALA A 70 -16.91 2.82 -3.01
C ALA A 70 -17.81 3.62 -3.96
N LYS A 71 -18.99 4.11 -3.52
CA LYS A 71 -19.79 5.04 -4.32
C LYS A 71 -19.14 6.41 -4.44
N SER A 72 -18.45 6.86 -3.40
CA SER A 72 -17.78 8.16 -3.37
C SER A 72 -16.45 8.16 -4.11
N HIS A 73 -15.72 7.03 -4.06
CA HIS A 73 -14.34 6.94 -4.54
C HIS A 73 -14.13 6.01 -5.75
N GLY A 74 -15.14 5.23 -6.14
CA GLY A 74 -14.97 4.14 -7.11
C GLY A 74 -14.32 2.90 -6.47
N PRO A 75 -13.52 2.12 -7.23
CA PRO A 75 -12.68 1.07 -6.66
C PRO A 75 -11.68 1.66 -5.65
N ALA A 76 -11.70 1.15 -4.41
CA ALA A 76 -11.01 1.80 -3.31
C ALA A 76 -10.51 0.82 -2.25
N ILE A 77 -9.51 1.27 -1.49
CA ILE A 77 -9.12 0.67 -0.21
C ILE A 77 -9.88 1.42 0.87
N CYS A 78 -11.04 0.89 1.23
CA CYS A 78 -11.97 1.57 2.14
C CYS A 78 -11.55 1.41 3.60
N SER A 79 -10.75 0.40 3.94
CA SER A 79 -10.27 0.20 5.31
C SER A 79 -8.96 -0.59 5.38
N MET A 80 -8.30 -0.53 6.54
CA MET A 80 -7.08 -1.26 6.85
C MET A 80 -7.17 -1.86 8.26
N GLY A 81 -6.69 -3.09 8.43
CA GLY A 81 -6.50 -3.71 9.74
C GLY A 81 -5.05 -3.55 10.18
N TRP A 82 -4.83 -2.99 11.37
CA TRP A 82 -3.51 -2.78 11.95
C TRP A 82 -3.34 -3.63 13.19
N ARG A 83 -2.25 -4.41 13.23
CA ARG A 83 -1.92 -5.33 14.31
C ARG A 83 -1.57 -4.57 15.57
N VAL A 84 -2.13 -4.94 16.71
CA VAL A 84 -1.82 -4.37 18.03
C VAL A 84 -1.78 -5.47 19.09
N ASP A 85 -1.15 -5.22 20.23
CA ASP A 85 -1.14 -6.23 21.30
C ASP A 85 -2.52 -6.43 21.96
N ASP A 86 -3.33 -5.36 22.04
CA ASP A 86 -4.65 -5.30 22.70
C ASP A 86 -5.52 -4.28 21.95
N ALA A 87 -6.63 -4.76 21.37
CA ALA A 87 -7.46 -3.95 20.46
C ALA A 87 -8.26 -2.87 21.20
N ASP A 88 -8.79 -3.18 22.38
CA ASP A 88 -9.57 -2.24 23.19
C ASP A 88 -8.68 -1.14 23.76
N PHE A 89 -7.51 -1.51 24.28
CA PHE A 89 -6.51 -0.54 24.73
C PHE A 89 -6.07 0.40 23.60
N ALA A 90 -5.72 -0.15 22.43
CA ALA A 90 -5.28 0.64 21.30
C ALA A 90 -6.37 1.62 20.83
N PHE A 91 -7.63 1.16 20.78
CA PHE A 91 -8.76 2.00 20.45
C PHE A 91 -8.95 3.13 21.47
N GLU A 92 -9.02 2.82 22.77
CA GLU A 92 -9.18 3.84 23.80
C GLU A 92 -8.05 4.87 23.79
N GLU A 93 -6.81 4.42 23.65
CA GLU A 93 -5.64 5.29 23.60
C GLU A 93 -5.64 6.16 22.34
N ALA A 94 -6.06 5.62 21.19
CA ALA A 94 -6.25 6.41 19.97
C ALA A 94 -7.26 7.54 20.18
N ILE A 95 -8.41 7.25 20.80
CA ILE A 95 -9.43 8.26 21.11
C ILE A 95 -8.90 9.31 22.09
N LYS A 96 -8.19 8.91 23.15
CA LYS A 96 -7.55 9.83 24.11
C LYS A 96 -6.55 10.76 23.42
N ARG A 97 -5.95 10.32 22.31
CA ARG A 97 -5.00 11.07 21.47
C ARG A 97 -5.64 11.88 20.35
N GLY A 98 -6.97 11.93 20.28
CA GLY A 98 -7.69 12.78 19.34
C GLY A 98 -8.14 12.07 18.06
N ALA A 99 -8.03 10.75 17.97
CA ALA A 99 -8.64 10.00 16.88
C ALA A 99 -10.18 10.13 16.93
N LYS A 100 -10.81 10.17 15.76
CA LYS A 100 -12.27 10.13 15.63
C LYS A 100 -12.73 8.68 15.62
N SER A 101 -13.60 8.31 16.57
CA SER A 101 -14.20 6.97 16.64
C SER A 101 -15.05 6.66 15.41
N ALA A 102 -14.91 5.45 14.90
CA ALA A 102 -15.80 4.86 13.89
C ALA A 102 -16.69 3.76 14.49
N ALA A 103 -16.86 3.71 15.82
CA ALA A 103 -17.64 2.66 16.48
C ALA A 103 -19.10 2.55 16.00
N ASN A 104 -19.67 3.65 15.52
CA ASN A 104 -21.06 3.74 15.07
C ASN A 104 -21.23 3.64 13.55
N GLU A 105 -20.16 3.35 12.80
CA GLU A 105 -20.27 3.21 11.35
C GLU A 105 -21.09 1.96 10.97
N ASP A 106 -22.00 2.14 10.02
CA ASP A 106 -22.94 1.11 9.63
C ASP A 106 -22.24 -0.06 8.95
N ASN A 107 -22.58 -1.27 9.37
CA ASN A 107 -22.04 -2.52 8.85
C ASN A 107 -20.50 -2.55 8.71
N LYS A 108 -19.75 -1.89 9.59
CA LYS A 108 -18.28 -2.06 9.64
C LYS A 108 -17.89 -3.47 10.11
N LEU A 109 -16.62 -3.84 10.01
CA LEU A 109 -16.13 -5.10 10.61
C LEU A 109 -16.29 -5.08 12.14
N PRO A 110 -16.46 -6.25 12.80
CA PRO A 110 -16.74 -6.33 14.24
C PRO A 110 -15.51 -6.05 15.13
N TYR A 111 -14.56 -5.25 14.65
CA TYR A 111 -13.35 -4.87 15.38
C TYR A 111 -13.40 -3.38 15.77
N PRO A 112 -12.72 -2.96 16.85
CA PRO A 112 -12.56 -1.54 17.19
C PRO A 112 -11.90 -0.78 16.04
N ALA A 113 -12.41 0.41 15.72
CA ALA A 113 -11.95 1.17 14.55
C ALA A 113 -12.06 2.69 14.73
N ILE A 114 -11.15 3.41 14.08
CA ILE A 114 -11.17 4.87 13.96
C ILE A 114 -11.17 5.29 12.50
N PHE A 115 -11.52 6.56 12.24
CA PHE A 115 -11.31 7.16 10.92
C PHE A 115 -9.83 7.48 10.69
N GLY A 116 -9.37 7.19 9.47
CA GLY A 116 -8.04 7.46 8.94
C GLY A 116 -8.10 8.32 7.67
N ILE A 117 -7.12 8.10 6.79
CA ILE A 117 -6.95 8.87 5.54
C ILE A 117 -8.22 8.87 4.69
N GLY A 118 -8.70 10.04 4.30
CA GLY A 118 -9.88 10.17 3.42
C GLY A 118 -11.14 9.49 3.95
N ASP A 119 -11.34 9.52 5.27
CA ASP A 119 -12.45 8.86 5.97
C ASP A 119 -12.47 7.32 5.82
N SER A 120 -11.39 6.69 5.34
CA SER A 120 -11.19 5.23 5.44
C SER A 120 -11.12 4.79 6.90
N LEU A 121 -11.37 3.51 7.19
CA LEU A 121 -11.27 3.01 8.58
C LEU A 121 -9.92 2.35 8.85
N ILE A 122 -9.41 2.54 10.06
CA ILE A 122 -8.29 1.80 10.61
C ILE A 122 -8.84 0.95 11.76
N TYR A 123 -8.85 -0.37 11.57
CA TYR A 123 -9.23 -1.35 12.57
C TYR A 123 -8.03 -1.78 13.42
N PHE A 124 -8.25 -2.02 14.70
CA PHE A 124 -7.26 -2.58 15.61
C PHE A 124 -7.45 -4.09 15.74
N ILE A 125 -6.45 -4.87 15.34
CA ILE A 125 -6.50 -6.34 15.31
C ILE A 125 -5.50 -6.92 16.29
N GLU A 126 -6.00 -7.62 17.31
CA GLU A 126 -5.16 -8.25 18.34
C GLU A 126 -4.80 -9.71 18.07
N LYS A 127 -5.63 -10.42 17.29
CA LYS A 127 -5.43 -11.83 16.94
C LYS A 127 -4.87 -11.98 15.53
N PHE A 128 -3.57 -12.26 15.44
CA PHE A 128 -2.85 -12.48 14.19
C PHE A 128 -1.74 -13.51 14.38
N ALA A 129 -1.32 -14.15 13.29
CA ALA A 129 -0.50 -15.37 13.33
C ALA A 129 0.83 -15.21 14.10
N ALA A 130 1.47 -14.05 14.00
CA ALA A 130 2.73 -13.73 14.67
C ALA A 130 2.56 -13.19 16.11
N SER A 131 1.33 -13.08 16.63
CA SER A 131 1.06 -12.53 17.96
C SER A 131 1.58 -13.46 19.06
N THR A 132 2.35 -12.90 20.00
CA THR A 132 2.83 -13.63 21.18
C THR A 132 1.95 -13.43 22.41
N THR A 133 1.11 -12.40 22.40
CA THR A 133 0.17 -12.06 23.49
C THR A 133 -1.18 -12.71 23.27
N ASN A 134 -1.68 -12.70 22.03
CA ASN A 134 -2.99 -13.20 21.62
C ASN A 134 -2.85 -14.10 20.38
N PRO A 135 -2.29 -15.31 20.52
CA PRO A 135 -2.05 -16.20 19.40
C PRO A 135 -3.37 -16.65 18.74
N GLY A 136 -3.36 -16.78 17.42
CA GLY A 136 -4.52 -17.15 16.60
C GLY A 136 -4.59 -16.29 15.35
N SER A 137 -5.73 -16.31 14.68
CA SER A 137 -5.97 -15.46 13.51
C SER A 137 -7.45 -15.17 13.37
N ILE A 138 -7.80 -13.91 13.06
CA ILE A 138 -9.17 -13.55 12.70
C ILE A 138 -9.70 -14.39 11.53
N TYR A 139 -8.84 -14.89 10.63
CA TYR A 139 -9.26 -15.71 9.50
C TYR A 139 -9.66 -17.14 9.90
N GLU A 140 -9.32 -17.60 11.10
CA GLU A 140 -9.80 -18.88 11.64
C GLU A 140 -11.08 -18.69 12.44
N ASP A 141 -11.15 -17.58 13.20
CA ASP A 141 -12.25 -17.29 14.10
C ASP A 141 -13.49 -16.73 13.37
N ASP A 142 -13.30 -15.83 12.40
CA ASP A 142 -14.38 -15.03 11.82
C ASP A 142 -14.70 -15.38 10.36
N PHE A 143 -13.87 -16.22 9.73
CA PHE A 143 -14.04 -16.66 8.34
C PHE A 143 -14.26 -18.17 8.26
N GLU A 144 -14.95 -18.60 7.22
CA GLU A 144 -15.22 -20.00 6.89
C GLU A 144 -14.68 -20.35 5.51
N ALA A 145 -14.23 -21.59 5.33
CA ALA A 145 -13.75 -22.06 4.04
C ALA A 145 -14.88 -22.05 3.00
N ILE A 146 -14.56 -21.64 1.77
CA ILE A 146 -15.52 -21.74 0.65
C ILE A 146 -15.48 -23.13 0.02
N ASP A 147 -16.61 -23.59 -0.53
CA ASP A 147 -16.73 -24.94 -1.12
C ASP A 147 -15.75 -25.18 -2.28
N ALA A 148 -15.48 -24.15 -3.07
CA ALA A 148 -14.61 -24.19 -4.24
C ALA A 148 -13.51 -23.12 -4.12
N PRO A 149 -12.44 -23.37 -3.33
CA PRO A 149 -11.35 -22.44 -3.20
C PRO A 149 -10.59 -22.30 -4.52
N VAL A 150 -10.18 -21.07 -4.85
CA VAL A 150 -9.26 -20.80 -5.95
C VAL A 150 -7.86 -20.71 -5.36
N ILE A 151 -7.03 -21.72 -5.68
CA ILE A 151 -5.65 -21.80 -5.24
C ILE A 151 -4.74 -21.42 -6.40
N ASN A 152 -4.05 -20.29 -6.24
CA ASN A 152 -3.04 -19.83 -7.20
C ASN A 152 -1.64 -20.21 -6.72
N GLU A 153 -0.72 -20.33 -7.68
CA GLU A 153 0.69 -20.47 -7.35
C GLU A 153 1.22 -19.18 -6.70
N ASP A 154 1.97 -19.35 -5.62
CA ASP A 154 2.65 -18.27 -4.94
C ASP A 154 3.69 -17.59 -5.85
N LYS A 155 3.61 -16.26 -5.94
CA LYS A 155 4.48 -15.41 -6.77
C LYS A 155 5.62 -14.77 -5.97
N GLY A 156 5.83 -15.15 -4.72
CA GLY A 156 6.96 -14.72 -3.89
C GLY A 156 6.74 -13.41 -3.14
N PHE A 157 5.51 -12.88 -3.11
CA PHE A 157 5.20 -11.67 -2.36
C PHE A 157 4.92 -12.01 -0.90
N LEU A 158 5.69 -11.45 0.03
CA LEU A 158 5.78 -11.94 1.41
C LEU A 158 4.84 -11.19 2.36
N ARG A 159 4.83 -9.86 2.28
CA ARG A 159 4.06 -8.95 3.15
C ARG A 159 3.93 -7.56 2.50
N VAL A 160 3.10 -6.70 3.08
CA VAL A 160 3.09 -5.27 2.73
C VAL A 160 4.34 -4.60 3.31
N ASP A 161 5.11 -3.92 2.46
CA ASP A 161 6.30 -3.15 2.83
C ASP A 161 5.91 -1.75 3.33
N HIS A 162 5.09 -1.07 2.54
CA HIS A 162 4.58 0.26 2.83
C HIS A 162 3.31 0.53 2.00
N LEU A 163 2.63 1.64 2.32
CA LEU A 163 1.55 2.18 1.52
C LEU A 163 1.62 3.71 1.53
N THR A 164 1.14 4.35 0.47
CA THR A 164 1.23 5.82 0.31
C THR A 164 -0.10 6.49 0.51
N ASN A 165 -0.08 7.78 0.88
CA ASN A 165 -1.28 8.59 0.99
C ASN A 165 -1.14 9.84 0.12
N ASN A 166 -2.04 10.02 -0.84
CA ASN A 166 -2.14 11.27 -1.58
C ASN A 166 -3.12 12.20 -0.87
N VAL A 167 -2.70 13.46 -0.69
CA VAL A 167 -3.45 14.46 0.07
C VAL A 167 -3.56 15.77 -0.69
N HIS A 168 -4.59 16.55 -0.37
CA HIS A 168 -4.78 17.87 -0.95
C HIS A 168 -3.62 18.81 -0.59
N GLN A 169 -3.36 19.75 -1.50
CA GLN A 169 -2.37 20.80 -1.27
C GLN A 169 -2.65 21.57 0.05
N GLY A 170 -1.63 21.74 0.87
CA GLY A 170 -1.66 22.35 2.20
C GLY A 170 -2.06 21.40 3.34
N THR A 171 -2.28 20.10 3.09
CA THR A 171 -2.79 19.16 4.10
C THR A 171 -1.80 18.07 4.51
N MET A 172 -0.60 18.01 3.93
CA MET A 172 0.43 17.03 4.31
C MET A 172 0.76 17.08 5.80
N GLU A 173 0.96 18.27 6.37
CA GLU A 173 1.29 18.41 7.79
C GLU A 173 0.15 17.92 8.69
N HIS A 174 -1.11 18.18 8.31
CA HIS A 174 -2.27 17.68 9.04
C HIS A 174 -2.27 16.16 9.12
N TRP A 175 -2.08 15.47 7.99
CA TRP A 175 -2.04 14.01 7.95
C TRP A 175 -0.78 13.44 8.61
N ALA A 176 0.36 14.13 8.50
CA ALA A 176 1.55 13.71 9.20
C ALA A 176 1.37 13.77 10.72
N ASN A 177 0.77 14.85 11.23
CA ASN A 177 0.48 15.01 12.65
C ASN A 177 -0.56 14.00 13.13
N PHE A 178 -1.57 13.66 12.32
CA PHE A 178 -2.50 12.56 12.63
C PHE A 178 -1.74 11.26 12.97
N TYR A 179 -0.80 10.83 12.11
CA TYR A 179 -0.04 9.60 12.37
C TYR A 179 0.96 9.73 13.52
N LYS A 180 1.59 10.90 13.70
CA LYS A 180 2.52 11.16 14.82
C LYS A 180 1.81 11.18 16.17
N ASP A 181 0.73 11.93 16.29
CA ASP A 181 0.07 12.21 17.55
C ASP A 181 -0.70 10.99 18.05
N ILE A 182 -1.44 10.33 17.15
CA ILE A 182 -2.24 9.15 17.49
C ILE A 182 -1.34 7.92 17.63
N PHE A 183 -0.59 7.59 16.58
CA PHE A 183 0.11 6.30 16.51
C PHE A 183 1.57 6.36 16.94
N GLY A 184 2.19 7.54 17.06
CA GLY A 184 3.60 7.67 17.41
C GLY A 184 4.56 7.43 16.23
N PHE A 185 4.11 7.66 14.99
CA PHE A 185 5.00 7.61 13.83
C PHE A 185 6.11 8.66 13.94
N THR A 186 7.24 8.40 13.29
CA THR A 186 8.40 9.31 13.29
C THR A 186 8.83 9.68 11.88
N ASP A 187 9.48 10.83 11.78
CA ASP A 187 9.99 11.35 10.52
C ASP A 187 11.17 10.54 10.03
N VAL A 188 11.10 10.13 8.76
CA VAL A 188 12.21 9.43 8.12
C VAL A 188 12.88 10.35 7.11
N ARG A 189 12.11 10.84 6.14
CA ARG A 189 12.67 11.61 5.02
C ARG A 189 11.65 12.51 4.35
N TYR A 190 12.13 13.66 3.90
CA TYR A 190 11.39 14.62 3.09
C TYR A 190 11.97 14.62 1.68
N PHE A 191 11.11 14.66 0.68
CA PHE A 191 11.47 14.70 -0.73
C PHE A 191 10.78 15.89 -1.42
N ASP A 192 11.54 16.65 -2.22
CA ASP A 192 11.04 17.71 -3.11
C ASP A 192 11.38 17.32 -4.54
N ILE A 193 10.43 16.67 -5.21
CA ILE A 193 10.63 16.03 -6.51
C ILE A 193 10.08 16.94 -7.60
N LYS A 194 10.86 17.10 -8.66
CA LYS A 194 10.52 17.93 -9.82
C LYS A 194 10.74 17.10 -11.08
N GLY A 195 9.67 16.86 -11.84
CA GLY A 195 9.78 16.38 -13.22
C GLY A 195 9.95 17.53 -14.19
N GLU A 196 9.58 17.28 -15.45
CA GLU A 196 9.75 18.25 -16.53
C GLU A 196 8.68 19.35 -16.48
N LYS A 197 7.43 18.98 -16.15
CA LYS A 197 6.30 19.91 -16.10
C LYS A 197 5.70 20.05 -14.69
N THR A 198 5.82 19.01 -13.88
CA THR A 198 5.12 18.89 -12.59
C THR A 198 6.09 18.64 -11.44
N ALA A 199 5.61 18.84 -10.20
CA ALA A 199 6.39 18.61 -8.99
C ALA A 199 5.49 18.12 -7.86
N LEU A 200 6.09 17.40 -6.91
CA LEU A 200 5.42 16.98 -5.69
C LEU A 200 6.36 17.08 -4.48
N ILE A 201 5.74 17.10 -3.32
CA ILE A 201 6.41 16.93 -2.04
C ILE A 201 5.98 15.57 -1.49
N SER A 202 6.93 14.81 -0.96
CA SER A 202 6.64 13.56 -0.26
C SER A 202 7.28 13.58 1.12
N TYR A 203 6.53 13.13 2.12
CA TYR A 203 6.99 13.04 3.50
C TYR A 203 6.79 11.63 4.03
N ALA A 204 7.90 10.91 4.23
CA ALA A 204 7.90 9.54 4.66
C ALA A 204 7.95 9.42 6.18
N LEU A 205 6.94 8.76 6.74
CA LEU A 205 6.85 8.42 8.15
C LEU A 205 7.11 6.94 8.39
N ALA A 206 7.84 6.61 9.45
CA ALA A 206 8.03 5.23 9.90
C ALA A 206 7.05 4.91 11.04
N SER A 207 6.45 3.72 10.97
CA SER A 207 5.66 3.20 12.07
C SER A 207 6.53 2.97 13.32
N PRO A 208 6.00 3.16 14.54
CA PRO A 208 6.76 2.94 15.77
C PRO A 208 7.14 1.47 16.01
N CYS A 209 6.52 0.55 15.27
CA CYS A 209 6.83 -0.87 15.29
C CYS A 209 7.93 -1.27 14.29
N GLY A 210 8.36 -0.34 13.43
CA GLY A 210 9.45 -0.55 12.49
C GLY A 210 9.16 -1.53 11.35
N THR A 211 7.89 -1.90 11.12
CA THR A 211 7.53 -2.93 10.13
C THR A 211 7.04 -2.36 8.80
N PHE A 212 6.49 -1.14 8.80
CA PHE A 212 6.04 -0.44 7.60
C PHE A 212 6.23 1.09 7.70
N CYS A 213 6.17 1.74 6.54
CA CYS A 213 6.23 3.20 6.40
C CYS A 213 4.99 3.76 5.68
N LEU A 214 4.77 5.07 5.82
CA LEU A 214 3.68 5.82 5.19
C LEU A 214 4.24 7.09 4.54
N PRO A 215 4.60 7.06 3.25
CA PRO A 215 4.84 8.27 2.47
C PRO A 215 3.53 9.03 2.22
N ILE A 216 3.51 10.31 2.60
CA ILE A 216 2.40 11.23 2.36
C ILE A 216 2.81 12.18 1.25
N ASN A 217 2.05 12.20 0.16
CA ASN A 217 2.36 12.95 -1.05
C ASN A 217 1.38 14.11 -1.26
N GLU A 218 1.91 15.25 -1.64
CA GLU A 218 1.15 16.47 -1.94
C GLU A 218 1.66 17.09 -3.24
N GLY A 219 0.74 17.51 -4.11
CA GLY A 219 1.07 18.22 -5.34
C GLY A 219 1.72 19.58 -5.08
N LYS A 220 2.65 20.02 -5.95
CA LYS A 220 3.33 21.31 -5.84
C LYS A 220 3.13 22.17 -7.09
N GLY A 221 2.73 23.42 -6.90
CA GLY A 221 2.67 24.42 -7.96
C GLY A 221 1.25 24.63 -8.50
N LYS A 222 1.11 24.66 -9.83
CA LYS A 222 -0.19 24.86 -10.49
C LYS A 222 -0.99 23.54 -10.50
N LYS A 223 -2.32 23.67 -10.55
CA LYS A 223 -3.21 22.54 -10.86
C LYS A 223 -2.75 21.85 -12.15
N ASN A 224 -2.86 20.52 -12.17
CA ASN A 224 -2.44 19.57 -13.23
C ASN A 224 -1.12 18.84 -12.90
N ASN A 225 -0.99 18.28 -11.70
CA ASN A 225 0.05 17.29 -11.39
C ASN A 225 -0.58 15.92 -11.09
N GLN A 226 0.23 14.86 -11.03
CA GLN A 226 -0.25 13.49 -10.78
C GLN A 226 -1.03 13.31 -9.47
N ILE A 227 -0.70 14.10 -8.43
CA ILE A 227 -1.42 14.04 -7.16
C ILE A 227 -2.81 14.65 -7.35
N ASP A 228 -2.91 15.76 -8.09
CA ASP A 228 -4.22 16.35 -8.43
C ASP A 228 -5.06 15.39 -9.29
N GLU A 229 -4.46 14.71 -10.29
CA GLU A 229 -5.18 13.73 -11.12
C GLU A 229 -5.70 12.56 -10.26
N TYR A 230 -4.88 12.06 -9.33
CA TYR A 230 -5.35 11.08 -8.34
C TYR A 230 -6.53 11.63 -7.53
N LEU A 231 -6.43 12.85 -6.99
CA LEU A 231 -7.46 13.42 -6.11
C LEU A 231 -8.76 13.68 -6.87
N ASP A 232 -8.68 14.06 -8.14
CA ASP A 232 -9.84 14.29 -9.02
C ASP A 232 -10.50 12.96 -9.43
N GLU A 233 -9.72 11.94 -9.79
CA GLU A 233 -10.24 10.62 -10.17
C GLU A 233 -10.78 9.84 -8.95
N TYR A 234 -10.03 9.83 -7.85
CA TYR A 234 -10.40 9.18 -6.59
C TYR A 234 -11.45 9.97 -5.81
N ASN A 235 -11.71 11.23 -6.16
CA ASN A 235 -12.61 12.14 -5.46
C ASN A 235 -12.25 12.33 -3.96
N GLY A 236 -10.97 12.60 -3.68
CA GLY A 236 -10.48 12.92 -2.34
C GLY A 236 -9.12 12.31 -1.99
N PRO A 237 -8.63 12.51 -0.75
CA PRO A 237 -7.39 11.89 -0.29
C PRO A 237 -7.58 10.39 -0.05
N GLY A 238 -6.52 9.61 -0.14
CA GLY A 238 -6.60 8.17 0.05
C GLY A 238 -5.29 7.44 -0.20
N VAL A 239 -5.36 6.11 -0.20
CA VAL A 239 -4.21 5.26 -0.49
C VAL A 239 -3.97 5.22 -1.99
N GLN A 240 -2.80 5.68 -2.45
CA GLN A 240 -2.46 5.62 -3.88
C GLN A 240 -1.87 4.27 -4.26
N HIS A 241 -0.96 3.73 -3.45
CA HIS A 241 -0.37 2.44 -3.74
C HIS A 241 -0.02 1.65 -2.50
N LEU A 242 0.06 0.33 -2.70
CA LEU A 242 0.66 -0.61 -1.76
C LEU A 242 1.93 -1.18 -2.39
N ALA A 243 2.94 -1.41 -1.56
CA ALA A 243 4.16 -2.09 -1.96
C ALA A 243 4.22 -3.50 -1.36
N PHE A 244 4.46 -4.51 -2.20
CA PHE A 244 4.66 -5.90 -1.76
C PHE A 244 6.14 -6.24 -1.78
N ILE A 245 6.68 -6.67 -0.63
CA ILE A 245 8.08 -7.08 -0.55
C ILE A 245 8.25 -8.52 -1.06
N SER A 246 9.32 -8.74 -1.83
CA SER A 246 9.82 -10.04 -2.27
C SER A 246 11.32 -10.15 -1.95
N ASP A 247 11.77 -11.38 -1.69
CA ASP A 247 13.20 -11.70 -1.55
C ASP A 247 13.85 -12.07 -2.90
N ASP A 248 13.05 -12.30 -3.94
CA ASP A 248 13.48 -12.56 -5.33
C ASP A 248 12.48 -11.89 -6.29
N LEU A 249 12.58 -10.57 -6.44
CA LEU A 249 11.66 -9.79 -7.27
C LEU A 249 11.73 -10.21 -8.73
N VAL A 250 12.91 -10.57 -9.24
CA VAL A 250 13.05 -11.00 -10.64
C VAL A 250 12.32 -12.34 -10.85
N GLY A 251 12.48 -13.30 -9.93
CA GLY A 251 11.71 -14.55 -9.94
C GLY A 251 10.20 -14.33 -9.74
N SER A 252 9.80 -13.39 -8.90
CA SER A 252 8.39 -13.00 -8.74
C SER A 252 7.78 -12.48 -10.05
N LEU A 253 8.52 -11.66 -10.79
CA LEU A 253 8.07 -11.09 -12.07
C LEU A 253 8.05 -12.10 -13.22
N ASP A 254 8.87 -13.14 -13.18
CA ASP A 254 8.75 -14.27 -14.12
C ASP A 254 7.41 -15.00 -13.99
N LYS A 255 6.83 -15.03 -12.78
CA LYS A 255 5.55 -15.69 -12.47
C LYS A 255 4.34 -14.76 -12.60
N LEU A 256 4.56 -13.45 -12.72
CA LEU A 256 3.48 -12.48 -12.81
C LEU A 256 2.68 -12.69 -14.10
N ASP A 257 1.35 -12.66 -14.00
CA ASP A 257 0.52 -12.83 -15.20
C ASP A 257 0.46 -11.51 -15.95
N LYS A 258 1.32 -11.37 -16.97
CA LYS A 258 1.43 -10.17 -17.80
C LYS A 258 0.21 -9.93 -18.72
N ASN A 259 -0.78 -10.83 -18.75
CA ASN A 259 -2.05 -10.56 -19.42
C ASN A 259 -3.05 -9.85 -18.51
N ILE A 260 -2.81 -9.88 -17.19
CA ILE A 260 -3.67 -9.28 -16.16
C ILE A 260 -3.00 -8.04 -15.56
N ILE A 261 -1.69 -8.10 -15.31
CA ILE A 261 -0.93 -7.06 -14.62
C ILE A 261 0.07 -6.41 -15.57
N ASP A 262 -0.20 -5.15 -15.93
CA ASP A 262 0.70 -4.30 -16.69
C ASP A 262 1.60 -3.46 -15.77
N THR A 263 2.86 -3.28 -16.16
CA THR A 263 3.84 -2.44 -15.46
C THR A 263 4.14 -1.15 -16.21
N LEU A 264 4.66 -0.16 -15.50
CA LEU A 264 5.07 1.11 -16.10
C LEU A 264 6.24 0.91 -17.06
N ASP A 265 6.26 1.76 -18.09
CA ASP A 265 7.27 1.72 -19.13
C ASP A 265 8.49 2.57 -18.71
N ILE A 266 9.65 1.91 -18.59
CA ILE A 266 10.93 2.57 -18.30
C ILE A 266 11.74 2.72 -19.59
N VAL A 267 12.29 3.93 -19.80
CA VAL A 267 13.10 4.25 -20.98
C VAL A 267 14.39 3.39 -21.01
N PRO A 268 14.76 2.78 -22.15
CA PRO A 268 15.89 1.86 -22.22
C PRO A 268 17.22 2.48 -21.74
N GLU A 269 17.44 3.77 -21.98
CA GLU A 269 18.65 4.51 -21.63
C GLU A 269 18.90 4.55 -20.11
N TYR A 270 17.87 4.34 -19.29
CA TYR A 270 18.02 4.21 -17.84
C TYR A 270 19.01 3.09 -17.46
N TYR A 271 18.94 1.96 -18.17
CA TYR A 271 19.74 0.76 -17.88
C TYR A 271 21.20 0.91 -18.28
N ASP A 272 21.50 1.78 -19.25
CA ASP A 272 22.86 2.03 -19.69
C ASP A 272 23.73 2.62 -18.57
N ASP A 273 23.12 3.39 -17.66
CA ASP A 273 23.84 4.11 -16.61
C ASP A 273 23.65 3.53 -15.21
N VAL A 274 22.49 2.92 -14.92
CA VAL A 274 22.19 2.46 -13.56
C VAL A 274 23.17 1.39 -13.06
N PHE A 275 23.56 0.44 -13.91
CA PHE A 275 24.48 -0.62 -13.55
C PHE A 275 25.94 -0.15 -13.45
N LYS A 276 26.27 0.98 -14.07
CA LYS A 276 27.58 1.65 -13.86
C LYS A 276 27.61 2.33 -12.49
N ARG A 277 26.48 2.92 -12.07
CA ARG A 277 26.32 3.60 -10.78
C ARG A 277 26.24 2.62 -9.61
N ILE A 278 25.61 1.47 -9.81
CA ILE A 278 25.35 0.45 -8.79
C ILE A 278 25.85 -0.92 -9.29
N PRO A 279 27.17 -1.12 -9.42
CA PRO A 279 27.73 -2.35 -10.00
C PRO A 279 27.65 -3.58 -9.10
N TRP A 280 27.19 -3.44 -7.86
CA TRP A 280 27.08 -4.52 -6.87
C TRP A 280 25.68 -5.16 -6.79
N VAL A 281 24.79 -4.81 -7.72
CA VAL A 281 23.52 -5.54 -7.93
C VAL A 281 23.85 -6.99 -8.29
N LYS A 282 23.15 -7.94 -7.66
CA LYS A 282 23.49 -9.37 -7.76
C LYS A 282 22.63 -10.10 -8.77
N GLU A 283 21.45 -9.57 -9.06
CA GLU A 283 20.49 -10.13 -10.00
C GLU A 283 20.95 -9.89 -11.45
N ASP A 284 20.44 -10.71 -12.37
CA ASP A 284 20.79 -10.60 -13.77
C ASP A 284 20.33 -9.25 -14.37
N HIS A 285 21.28 -8.42 -14.79
CA HIS A 285 21.01 -7.08 -15.32
C HIS A 285 20.09 -7.09 -16.53
N LYS A 286 20.18 -8.12 -17.38
CA LYS A 286 19.30 -8.25 -18.54
C LYS A 286 17.88 -8.58 -18.10
N ARG A 287 17.69 -9.45 -17.11
CA ARG A 287 16.36 -9.73 -16.55
C ARG A 287 15.78 -8.51 -15.83
N ILE A 288 16.59 -7.72 -15.12
CA ILE A 288 16.17 -6.43 -14.54
C ILE A 288 15.62 -5.51 -15.65
N GLN A 289 16.36 -5.39 -16.76
CA GLN A 289 15.95 -4.57 -17.91
C GLN A 289 14.69 -5.12 -18.61
N ASP A 290 14.64 -6.43 -18.88
CA ASP A 290 13.53 -7.08 -19.58
C ASP A 290 12.22 -6.98 -18.77
N HIS A 291 12.31 -6.92 -17.44
CA HIS A 291 11.18 -6.68 -16.54
C HIS A 291 10.96 -5.20 -16.20
N GLN A 292 11.79 -4.28 -16.71
CA GLN A 292 11.68 -2.84 -16.44
C GLN A 292 11.78 -2.47 -14.94
N ILE A 293 12.62 -3.18 -14.18
CA ILE A 293 12.86 -2.94 -12.76
C ILE A 293 13.77 -1.71 -12.58
N LEU A 294 13.44 -0.84 -11.63
CA LEU A 294 14.26 0.29 -11.21
C LEU A 294 15.20 -0.11 -10.06
N VAL A 295 16.44 0.39 -10.10
CA VAL A 295 17.50 0.12 -9.13
C VAL A 295 17.97 1.43 -8.48
N ASP A 296 17.97 1.45 -7.16
CA ASP A 296 18.62 2.51 -6.39
C ASP A 296 19.44 1.95 -5.22
N SER A 297 20.28 2.79 -4.64
CA SER A 297 21.13 2.40 -3.52
C SER A 297 21.50 3.60 -2.65
N GLN A 298 21.42 3.45 -1.33
CA GLN A 298 21.90 4.45 -0.38
C GLN A 298 23.38 4.29 -0.01
N LYS A 299 23.97 3.09 -0.18
CA LYS A 299 25.36 2.78 0.17
C LYS A 299 25.90 1.59 -0.63
N GLU A 300 27.21 1.50 -0.75
CA GLU A 300 27.87 0.36 -1.39
C GLU A 300 27.41 -0.97 -0.77
N ASN A 301 27.17 -1.98 -1.61
CA ASN A 301 26.67 -3.31 -1.25
C ASN A 301 25.26 -3.35 -0.64
N SER A 302 24.51 -2.24 -0.63
CA SER A 302 23.04 -2.28 -0.47
C SER A 302 22.37 -1.78 -1.73
N TYR A 303 21.16 -2.23 -2.00
CA TYR A 303 20.35 -1.71 -3.10
C TYR A 303 18.88 -2.06 -2.89
N LEU A 304 18.05 -1.35 -3.64
CA LEU A 304 16.62 -1.50 -3.69
C LEU A 304 16.21 -1.75 -5.14
N LEU A 305 15.39 -2.78 -5.34
CA LEU A 305 14.73 -3.05 -6.62
C LEU A 305 13.26 -2.68 -6.48
N GLN A 306 12.73 -1.90 -7.42
CA GLN A 306 11.33 -1.48 -7.41
C GLN A 306 10.75 -1.58 -8.81
N ILE A 307 9.48 -1.98 -8.90
CA ILE A 307 8.70 -1.92 -10.11
C ILE A 307 7.26 -1.57 -9.76
N PHE A 308 6.62 -0.83 -10.64
CA PHE A 308 5.29 -0.26 -10.41
C PHE A 308 4.35 -0.74 -11.50
N THR A 309 3.15 -1.12 -11.11
CA THR A 309 2.10 -1.40 -12.09
C THR A 309 1.60 -0.11 -12.72
N LYS A 310 0.93 -0.23 -13.87
CA LYS A 310 -0.04 0.79 -14.28
C LYS A 310 -1.17 0.85 -13.24
N ASN A 311 -1.98 1.91 -13.30
CA ASN A 311 -3.20 2.02 -12.51
C ASN A 311 -4.07 0.76 -12.70
N ILE A 312 -4.47 0.14 -11.58
CA ILE A 312 -5.26 -1.09 -11.57
C ILE A 312 -6.69 -0.78 -11.11
N PHE A 313 -6.87 -0.10 -9.98
CA PHE A 313 -8.19 0.17 -9.41
C PHE A 313 -8.45 1.67 -9.38
N GLY A 314 -9.06 2.19 -10.44
CA GLY A 314 -9.10 3.64 -10.65
C GLY A 314 -7.67 4.19 -10.64
N PRO A 315 -7.33 5.17 -9.78
CA PRO A 315 -5.98 5.72 -9.72
C PRO A 315 -5.03 4.94 -8.78
N ILE A 316 -5.45 3.79 -8.25
CA ILE A 316 -4.63 2.94 -7.35
C ILE A 316 -3.76 1.99 -8.16
N PHE A 317 -2.47 1.92 -7.84
CA PHE A 317 -1.52 0.96 -8.41
C PHE A 317 -0.78 0.18 -7.32
N ILE A 318 0.02 -0.81 -7.72
CA ILE A 318 0.80 -1.65 -6.83
C ILE A 318 2.29 -1.49 -7.15
N GLU A 319 3.09 -1.44 -6.11
CA GLU A 319 4.55 -1.55 -6.17
C GLU A 319 4.96 -2.96 -5.77
N MET A 320 5.99 -3.50 -6.43
CA MET A 320 6.68 -4.70 -5.99
C MET A 320 8.13 -4.33 -5.73
N ILE A 321 8.64 -4.71 -4.56
CA ILE A 321 9.90 -4.20 -4.02
C ILE A 321 10.76 -5.33 -3.47
N GLN A 322 12.08 -5.23 -3.64
CA GLN A 322 13.05 -6.07 -2.94
C GLN A 322 14.11 -5.17 -2.29
N ARG A 323 14.39 -5.47 -1.02
CA ARG A 323 15.37 -4.75 -0.19
C ARG A 323 16.60 -5.62 0.04
N VAL A 324 17.76 -5.17 -0.44
CA VAL A 324 19.04 -5.82 -0.15
C VAL A 324 19.86 -4.88 0.72
N ASP A 325 19.76 -5.08 2.05
CA ASP A 325 20.42 -4.28 3.09
C ASP A 325 20.13 -2.75 3.02
N ASP A 326 19.06 -2.36 2.33
CA ASP A 326 18.62 -0.98 2.12
C ASP A 326 17.23 -0.73 2.73
N GLN A 327 17.20 0.16 3.72
CA GLN A 327 15.99 0.56 4.44
C GLN A 327 15.46 1.94 3.98
N GLY A 328 16.01 2.49 2.88
CA GLY A 328 15.58 3.75 2.29
C GLY A 328 14.34 3.63 1.40
N PHE A 329 14.05 4.70 0.65
CA PHE A 329 12.90 4.78 -0.27
C PHE A 329 13.29 4.89 -1.75
N GLY A 330 14.59 4.87 -2.06
CA GLY A 330 15.10 4.99 -3.43
C GLY A 330 14.75 6.33 -4.09
N GLU A 331 15.39 7.42 -3.69
CA GLU A 331 15.14 8.77 -4.24
C GLU A 331 15.31 8.85 -5.77
N GLY A 332 16.30 8.12 -6.31
CA GLY A 332 16.51 8.00 -7.75
C GLY A 332 15.39 7.21 -8.42
N ASN A 333 14.93 6.13 -7.80
CA ASN A 333 13.79 5.35 -8.29
C ASN A 333 12.50 6.18 -8.27
N PHE A 334 12.27 6.96 -7.21
CA PHE A 334 11.11 7.85 -7.13
C PHE A 334 11.12 8.90 -8.25
N THR A 335 12.30 9.45 -8.57
CA THR A 335 12.44 10.39 -9.69
C THR A 335 12.18 9.70 -11.05
N ALA A 336 12.67 8.48 -11.24
CA ALA A 336 12.44 7.71 -12.46
C ALA A 336 10.96 7.30 -12.63
N LEU A 337 10.32 6.86 -11.54
CA LEU A 337 8.89 6.61 -11.46
C LEU A 337 8.10 7.86 -11.86
N PHE A 338 8.43 9.00 -11.26
CA PHE A 338 7.74 10.26 -11.53
C PHE A 338 7.78 10.64 -13.02
N LYS A 339 8.95 10.50 -13.65
CA LYS A 339 9.10 10.75 -15.09
C LYS A 339 8.28 9.77 -15.93
N SER A 340 8.24 8.49 -15.56
CA SER A 340 7.44 7.48 -16.29
C SER A 340 5.94 7.77 -16.19
N ILE A 341 5.44 8.18 -15.02
CA ILE A 341 4.04 8.58 -14.85
C ILE A 341 3.75 9.87 -15.64
N GLU A 342 4.62 10.87 -15.56
CA GLU A 342 4.46 12.13 -16.31
C GLU A 342 4.42 11.90 -17.83
N LEU A 343 5.24 10.97 -18.36
CA LEU A 343 5.16 10.55 -19.76
C LEU A 343 3.81 9.92 -20.11
N ASN A 344 3.29 9.03 -19.27
CA ASN A 344 1.97 8.42 -19.46
C ASN A 344 0.83 9.47 -19.45
N GLN A 345 0.92 10.46 -18.57
CA GLN A 345 -0.02 11.59 -18.51
C GLN A 345 0.04 12.45 -19.78
N MET A 346 1.25 12.70 -20.30
CA MET A 346 1.43 13.41 -21.56
C MET A 346 0.83 12.65 -22.75
N GLU A 347 0.97 11.31 -22.77
CA GLU A 347 0.33 10.46 -23.79
C GLU A 347 -1.20 10.50 -23.71
N LYS A 348 -1.76 10.59 -22.50
CA LYS A 348 -3.21 10.76 -22.25
C LYS A 348 -3.71 12.20 -22.46
N GLY A 349 -2.80 13.17 -22.55
CA GLY A 349 -3.11 14.59 -22.70
C GLY A 349 -3.58 15.28 -21.42
N THR A 350 -3.26 14.75 -20.24
CA THR A 350 -3.63 15.33 -18.94
C THR A 350 -2.60 16.33 -18.40
N VAL A 351 -1.38 16.40 -18.96
CA VAL A 351 -0.29 17.32 -18.57
C VAL A 351 0.50 17.88 -19.78
#